data_AF-A0A286G7H9-F1
#
_entry.id   AF-A0A286G7H9-F1
#
_cell.length_a   1.000
_cell.length_b   1.000
_cell.length_c   1.000
_cell.angle_alpha   90.00
_cell.angle_beta   90.00
_cell.angle_gamma   90.00
#
_symmetry.space_group_name_H-M   'P 1'
#
loop_
_entity.id
_entity.type
_entity.pdbx_description
1 polymer ?
#
loop_
_entity_poly.entity_id
_entity_poly.type
_entity_poly.pdbx_seq_one_letter_code
_entity_poly.pdbx_strand_id
1 'polypeptide(L)'
;MTASRRPARELPGDPSRLRLVYTHDHPIEPCDFEDTLEQWHVSVRLFHTEDEECPQGCSEACEQAIEEGTEIGHLLLCRLRDYTADNRWEAADAESGDLESIASTVLDPRTGQYTDAFDEAIECPVGDLLILDRVFLDKPWRGFGLGPVLAAEAIRRLSGGCCAVAAEPGMAEWPDNREEVSESYRQQARRKIAALWESIGFTPFQNGIYLLDPALRQPGELLTQKRNELLQLARAYRSQAAALTILPEPEPEPEPAPAAARAGRAVNRQLQAREDWLATIGSVRAQDTLIYLRGRCQQAGWDSRDKRTALALAAEVTSETDLRELGAQIQDVHFGLHKAFADAITFSADSFDVGPFRADPSQLGPLAGVWVYGSNLHGRYVGRSHGVGDACQHARSLGPHLERISLSQLLELEEFWRWNGPRCSFCSGWSGQRLTEEQYAHYLSATVTSRPAAP
;
A
#
# COMPACT_ATOMS: atom_id res chain seq x y z
N MET A 1 -19.78 -5.37 28.51
CA MET A 1 -20.67 -5.88 27.45
C MET A 1 -20.09 -5.44 26.12
N THR A 2 -19.41 -6.33 25.39
CA THR A 2 -18.98 -6.06 24.01
C THR A 2 -20.23 -5.91 23.16
N ALA A 3 -20.50 -4.69 22.67
CA ALA A 3 -21.57 -4.50 21.69
C ALA A 3 -21.31 -5.46 20.51
N SER A 4 -22.28 -6.32 20.23
CA SER A 4 -22.15 -7.30 19.15
C SER A 4 -21.92 -6.54 17.84
N ARG A 5 -20.84 -6.87 17.12
CA ARG A 5 -20.63 -6.35 15.77
C ARG A 5 -21.79 -6.78 14.89
N ARG A 6 -22.17 -5.92 13.94
CA ARG A 6 -23.13 -6.28 12.91
C ARG A 6 -22.55 -7.40 12.03
N PRO A 7 -23.39 -8.32 11.53
CA PRO A 7 -22.91 -9.46 10.75
C PRO A 7 -22.44 -9.02 9.36
N ALA A 8 -21.37 -9.65 8.84
CA ALA A 8 -20.74 -9.28 7.57
C ALA A 8 -21.70 -9.18 6.37
N ARG A 9 -22.80 -9.94 6.36
CA ARG A 9 -23.83 -9.94 5.30
C ARG A 9 -24.57 -8.61 5.16
N GLU A 10 -24.51 -7.76 6.18
CA GLU A 10 -25.13 -6.44 6.18
C GLU A 10 -24.19 -5.34 5.69
N LEU A 11 -22.94 -5.68 5.33
CA LEU A 11 -22.02 -4.72 4.74
C LEU A 11 -22.52 -4.28 3.36
N PRO A 12 -22.50 -2.98 3.05
CA PRO A 12 -22.88 -2.49 1.72
C PRO A 12 -21.92 -2.91 0.61
N GLY A 13 -20.65 -3.23 0.94
CA GLY A 13 -19.62 -3.62 -0.02
C GLY A 13 -18.43 -4.31 0.63
N ASP A 14 -17.50 -4.85 -0.18
CA ASP A 14 -16.31 -5.55 0.33
C ASP A 14 -15.35 -4.57 1.02
N PRO A 15 -15.11 -4.70 2.34
CA PRO A 15 -14.29 -3.75 3.08
C PRO A 15 -12.80 -3.83 2.73
N SER A 16 -12.33 -4.87 2.01
CA SER A 16 -10.94 -4.92 1.52
C SER A 16 -10.66 -3.98 0.35
N ARG A 17 -11.69 -3.34 -0.20
CA ARG A 17 -11.60 -2.37 -1.30
C ARG A 17 -11.64 -0.93 -0.81
N LEU A 18 -11.74 -0.75 0.51
CA LEU A 18 -11.66 0.56 1.13
C LEU A 18 -10.25 1.11 0.99
N ARG A 19 -10.16 2.39 0.64
CA ARG A 19 -8.91 3.16 0.60
C ARG A 19 -9.10 4.46 1.36
N LEU A 20 -8.01 4.95 1.93
CA LEU A 20 -7.93 6.28 2.51
C LEU A 20 -7.31 7.23 1.49
N VAL A 21 -7.98 8.35 1.22
CA VAL A 21 -7.47 9.44 0.37
C VAL A 21 -7.19 10.63 1.28
N TYR A 22 -5.96 11.10 1.28
CA TYR A 22 -5.50 12.18 2.15
C TYR A 22 -5.45 13.48 1.35
N THR A 23 -6.15 14.49 1.82
CA THR A 23 -6.20 15.82 1.23
C THR A 23 -5.76 16.84 2.28
N HIS A 24 -4.89 17.75 1.85
CA HIS A 24 -4.48 18.93 2.61
C HIS A 24 -4.67 20.13 1.70
N ASP A 25 -5.31 21.16 2.23
CA ASP A 25 -5.46 22.45 1.56
C ASP A 25 -4.64 23.48 2.34
N HIS A 26 -3.93 24.31 1.60
CA HIS A 26 -3.11 25.38 2.14
C HIS A 26 -3.29 26.60 1.25
N PRO A 27 -3.93 27.68 1.76
CA PRO A 27 -4.17 28.86 0.95
C PRO A 27 -2.84 29.50 0.53
N ILE A 28 -2.82 30.11 -0.67
CA ILE A 28 -1.67 30.90 -1.12
C ILE A 28 -1.63 32.26 -0.41
N GLU A 29 -2.81 32.77 -0.04
CA GLU A 29 -2.91 33.99 0.75
C GLU A 29 -2.55 33.67 2.20
N PRO A 30 -1.61 34.41 2.81
CA PRO A 30 -1.21 34.16 4.18
C PRO A 30 -2.41 34.20 5.12
N CYS A 31 -2.53 33.18 5.98
CA CYS A 31 -3.53 33.18 7.04
C CYS A 31 -2.86 33.05 8.42
N ASP A 32 -3.60 33.46 9.45
CA ASP A 32 -3.11 33.34 10.82
C ASP A 32 -2.79 31.87 11.14
N PHE A 33 -1.66 31.64 11.80
CA PHE A 33 -1.22 30.31 12.24
C PHE A 33 -0.97 29.27 11.13
N GLU A 34 -0.82 29.68 9.86
CA GLU A 34 -0.70 28.78 8.70
C GLU A 34 0.47 27.78 8.79
N ASP A 35 1.56 28.18 9.45
CA ASP A 35 2.72 27.34 9.67
C ASP A 35 2.54 26.43 10.89
N THR A 36 1.66 26.80 11.82
CA THR A 36 1.47 26.22 13.17
C THR A 36 0.37 25.16 13.18
N LEU A 37 -0.73 25.37 12.47
CA LEU A 37 -1.87 24.44 12.39
C LEU A 37 -2.01 23.89 10.97
N GLU A 38 -1.95 22.57 10.84
CA GLU A 38 -2.26 21.89 9.58
C GLU A 38 -3.52 21.04 9.72
N GLN A 39 -4.47 21.24 8.82
CA GLN A 39 -5.66 20.39 8.74
C GLN A 39 -5.52 19.34 7.63
N TRP A 40 -5.95 18.13 7.95
CA TRP A 40 -5.96 16.98 7.05
C TRP A 40 -7.37 16.40 6.96
N HIS A 41 -7.91 16.39 5.75
CA HIS A 41 -9.14 15.68 5.42
C HIS A 41 -8.80 14.30 4.84
N VAL A 42 -9.27 13.23 5.49
CA VAL A 42 -9.03 11.85 5.05
C VAL A 42 -10.35 11.22 4.63
N SER A 43 -10.64 11.17 3.34
CA SER A 43 -11.82 10.49 2.80
C SER A 43 -11.64 8.98 2.85
N VAL A 44 -12.67 8.26 3.30
CA VAL A 44 -12.76 6.79 3.24
C VAL A 44 -13.57 6.43 2.00
N ARG A 45 -12.94 5.81 1.02
CA ARG A 45 -13.56 5.54 -0.29
C ARG A 45 -13.63 4.05 -0.60
N LEU A 46 -14.77 3.59 -1.10
CA LEU A 46 -14.97 2.25 -1.66
C LEU A 46 -14.75 2.29 -3.17
N PHE A 47 -13.84 1.45 -3.67
CA PHE A 47 -13.54 1.36 -5.10
C PHE A 47 -14.27 0.21 -5.76
N HIS A 48 -14.82 0.44 -6.95
CA HIS A 48 -15.38 -0.59 -7.81
C HIS A 48 -14.27 -1.31 -8.63
N THR A 49 -14.60 -2.45 -9.25
CA THR A 49 -13.71 -3.30 -10.04
C THR A 49 -14.38 -3.46 -11.38
N GLU A 50 -13.59 -3.49 -12.44
CA GLU A 50 -14.09 -3.59 -13.81
C GLU A 50 -14.97 -4.84 -14.02
N ASP A 51 -14.73 -5.91 -13.27
CA ASP A 51 -15.47 -7.17 -13.33
C ASP A 51 -16.80 -7.19 -12.54
N GLU A 52 -17.12 -6.14 -11.76
CA GLU A 52 -18.40 -6.09 -11.06
C GLU A 52 -19.51 -5.70 -12.02
N GLU A 53 -20.38 -6.66 -12.34
CA GLU A 53 -21.60 -6.40 -13.10
C GLU A 53 -22.50 -5.43 -12.33
N CYS A 54 -22.41 -4.14 -12.69
CA CYS A 54 -23.36 -3.12 -12.25
C CYS A 54 -24.77 -3.60 -12.71
N PRO A 55 -25.72 -3.90 -11.79
CA PRO A 55 -27.01 -4.54 -12.13
C PRO A 55 -27.89 -3.77 -13.13
N GLN A 56 -27.55 -2.51 -13.39
CA GLN A 56 -28.24 -1.60 -14.30
C GLN A 56 -27.39 -1.26 -15.55
N GLY A 57 -26.28 -1.98 -15.78
CA GLY A 57 -25.24 -1.64 -16.75
C GLY A 57 -24.18 -0.69 -16.19
N CYS A 58 -22.99 -0.66 -16.79
CA CYS A 58 -21.95 0.30 -16.44
C CYS A 58 -22.43 1.72 -16.77
N SER A 59 -22.84 2.47 -15.75
CA SER A 59 -23.16 3.90 -15.85
C SER A 59 -21.92 4.75 -15.62
N GLU A 60 -21.98 6.05 -15.95
CA GLU A 60 -20.94 7.03 -15.59
C GLU A 60 -20.61 6.98 -14.08
N ALA A 61 -21.60 6.69 -13.23
CA ALA A 61 -21.39 6.51 -11.80
C ALA A 61 -20.58 5.25 -11.45
N CYS A 62 -20.67 4.19 -12.26
CA CYS A 62 -19.88 2.96 -12.11
C CYS A 62 -18.41 3.24 -12.50
N GLU A 63 -18.17 4.00 -13.57
CA GLU A 63 -16.82 4.44 -13.98
C GLU A 63 -16.17 5.35 -12.93
N GLN A 64 -16.89 6.35 -12.42
CA GLN A 64 -16.39 7.22 -11.35
C GLN A 64 -16.06 6.42 -10.07
N ALA A 65 -16.87 5.41 -9.72
CA ALA A 65 -16.59 4.54 -8.58
C ALA A 65 -15.35 3.64 -8.80
N ILE A 66 -14.97 3.34 -10.04
CA ILE A 66 -13.73 2.62 -10.37
C ILE A 66 -12.52 3.56 -10.27
N GLU A 67 -12.63 4.78 -10.81
CA GLU A 67 -11.51 5.72 -10.90
C GLU A 67 -11.26 6.48 -9.59
N GLU A 68 -12.30 7.04 -9.00
CA GLU A 68 -12.21 7.95 -7.85
C GLU A 68 -12.70 7.30 -6.55
N GLY A 69 -13.52 6.24 -6.65
CA GLY A 69 -14.18 5.59 -5.53
C GLY A 69 -15.35 6.40 -4.96
N THR A 70 -16.29 5.71 -4.31
CA THR A 70 -17.41 6.35 -3.60
C THR A 70 -17.02 6.63 -2.16
N GLU A 71 -17.14 7.89 -1.72
CA GLU A 71 -16.93 8.23 -0.32
C GLU A 71 -18.02 7.64 0.58
N ILE A 72 -17.59 6.99 1.67
CA ILE A 72 -18.46 6.32 2.65
C ILE A 72 -18.27 6.86 4.07
N GLY A 73 -17.48 7.93 4.20
CA GLY A 73 -17.06 8.53 5.46
C GLY A 73 -15.75 9.30 5.33
N HIS A 74 -15.34 9.95 6.41
CA HIS A 74 -14.12 10.75 6.45
C HIS A 74 -13.55 10.83 7.87
N LEU A 75 -12.30 11.25 7.96
CA LEU A 75 -11.65 11.64 9.20
C LEU A 75 -11.10 13.06 9.05
N LEU A 76 -11.18 13.84 10.13
CA LEU A 76 -10.51 15.12 10.26
C LEU A 76 -9.40 14.97 11.28
N LEU A 77 -8.18 15.35 10.89
CA LEU A 77 -7.04 15.41 11.79
C LEU A 77 -6.40 16.79 11.70
N CYS A 78 -5.99 17.34 12.83
CA CYS A 78 -5.28 18.60 12.90
C CYS A 78 -3.91 18.38 13.54
N ARG A 79 -2.86 18.96 12.97
CA ARG A 79 -1.50 18.90 13.53
C ARG A 79 -1.11 20.27 14.04
N LEU A 80 -0.72 20.36 15.30
CA LEU A 80 -0.13 21.55 15.91
C LEU A 80 1.39 21.37 15.97
N ARG A 81 2.10 22.16 15.18
CA ARG A 81 3.56 22.09 15.03
C ARG A 81 4.28 22.78 16.19
N ASP A 82 5.30 22.13 16.72
CA ASP A 82 6.04 22.56 17.94
C ASP A 82 7.18 23.54 17.64
N TYR A 83 7.62 23.63 16.39
CA TYR A 83 8.80 24.40 15.99
C TYR A 83 8.48 25.73 15.30
N THR A 84 7.26 26.23 15.45
CA THR A 84 6.82 27.51 14.89
C THR A 84 6.90 28.62 15.93
N ALA A 85 6.78 29.87 15.48
CA ALA A 85 6.84 31.03 16.37
C ALA A 85 5.53 31.30 17.12
N ASP A 86 4.41 30.76 16.63
CA ASP A 86 3.10 31.05 17.19
C ASP A 86 2.74 30.13 18.36
N ASN A 87 1.80 30.61 19.19
CA ASN A 87 1.25 29.82 20.27
C ASN A 87 0.29 28.76 19.72
N ARG A 88 0.65 27.47 19.87
CA ARG A 88 -0.16 26.33 19.43
C ARG A 88 -1.57 26.29 20.02
N TRP A 89 -1.74 26.77 21.25
CA TRP A 89 -3.06 26.84 21.87
C TRP A 89 -3.94 27.90 21.19
N GLU A 90 -3.39 29.08 20.91
CA GLU A 90 -4.10 30.15 20.20
C GLU A 90 -4.49 29.72 18.78
N ALA A 91 -3.61 28.97 18.10
CA ALA A 91 -3.91 28.39 16.80
C ALA A 91 -5.10 27.42 16.84
N ALA A 92 -5.19 26.58 17.88
CA ALA A 92 -6.31 25.66 18.07
C ALA A 92 -7.63 26.40 18.41
N ASP A 93 -7.58 27.42 19.27
CA ASP A 93 -8.72 28.27 19.64
C ASP A 93 -9.28 29.05 18.46
N ALA A 94 -8.40 29.60 17.61
CA ALA A 94 -8.80 30.31 16.40
C ALA A 94 -9.54 29.41 15.39
N GLU A 95 -9.18 28.12 15.32
CA GLU A 95 -9.78 27.16 14.40
C GLU A 95 -11.14 26.64 14.91
N SER A 96 -11.22 26.10 16.13
CA SER A 96 -12.50 25.67 16.71
C SER A 96 -12.46 25.43 18.22
N GLY A 97 -13.63 25.56 18.87
CA GLY A 97 -13.77 25.24 20.30
C GLY A 97 -13.55 23.77 20.66
N ASP A 98 -13.75 22.84 19.72
CA ASP A 98 -13.47 21.41 19.95
C ASP A 98 -11.94 21.17 20.01
N LEU A 99 -11.18 21.82 19.12
CA LEU A 99 -9.71 21.78 19.14
C LEU A 99 -9.15 22.52 20.36
N GLU A 100 -9.71 23.68 20.72
CA GLU A 100 -9.36 24.42 21.94
C GLU A 100 -9.49 23.54 23.18
N SER A 101 -10.62 22.84 23.33
CA SER A 101 -10.87 21.96 24.49
C SER A 101 -9.79 20.88 24.65
N ILE A 102 -9.38 20.27 23.52
CA ILE A 102 -8.31 19.27 23.49
C ILE A 102 -6.96 19.94 23.80
N ALA A 103 -6.64 21.05 23.13
CA ALA A 103 -5.40 21.80 23.29
C ALA A 103 -5.21 22.31 24.73
N SER A 104 -6.25 22.90 25.35
CA SER A 104 -6.28 23.36 26.75
C SER A 104 -5.96 22.28 27.77
N THR A 105 -6.17 21.01 27.42
CA THR A 105 -5.88 19.89 28.32
C THR A 105 -4.41 19.47 28.27
N VAL A 106 -3.71 19.73 27.15
CA VAL A 106 -2.34 19.23 26.93
C VAL A 106 -1.30 20.34 26.81
N LEU A 107 -1.71 21.55 26.46
CA LEU A 107 -0.87 22.75 26.32
C LEU A 107 -1.21 23.78 27.41
N ASP A 108 -0.20 24.53 27.87
CA ASP A 108 -0.40 25.73 28.67
C ASP A 108 -0.85 26.88 27.75
N PRO A 109 -2.07 27.45 27.94
CA PRO A 109 -2.60 28.51 27.06
C PRO A 109 -1.70 29.75 26.96
N ARG A 110 -0.90 30.04 27.98
CA ARG A 110 -0.04 31.24 28.02
C ARG A 110 1.26 31.06 27.27
N THR A 111 1.76 29.83 27.16
CA THR A 111 3.08 29.56 26.58
C THR A 111 3.01 28.75 25.28
N GLY A 112 1.90 28.06 25.02
CA GLY A 112 1.76 27.13 23.89
C GLY A 112 2.63 25.88 24.00
N GLN A 113 3.26 25.67 25.16
CA GLN A 113 4.09 24.50 25.45
C GLN A 113 3.27 23.40 26.11
N TYR A 114 3.75 22.17 26.07
CA TYR A 114 3.12 21.07 26.78
C TYR A 114 3.08 21.33 28.30
N THR A 115 2.03 20.83 28.94
CA THR A 115 1.89 20.87 30.41
C THR A 115 2.75 19.81 31.07
N ASP A 116 3.17 20.03 32.31
CA ASP A 116 3.92 19.04 33.11
C ASP A 116 3.21 17.67 33.14
N ALA A 117 1.87 17.67 33.23
CA ALA A 117 1.08 16.44 33.24
C ALA A 117 1.11 15.68 31.91
N PHE A 118 1.25 16.39 30.78
CA PHE A 118 1.44 15.77 29.47
C PHE A 118 2.86 15.21 29.35
N ASP A 119 3.87 15.95 29.80
CA ASP A 119 5.27 15.50 29.80
C ASP A 119 5.47 14.22 30.61
N GLU A 120 4.75 14.06 31.72
CA GLU A 120 4.75 12.83 32.52
C GLU A 120 4.04 11.65 31.83
N ALA A 121 3.12 11.91 30.90
CA ALA A 121 2.27 10.90 30.28
C ALA A 121 2.83 10.32 28.97
N ILE A 122 3.79 10.99 28.33
CA ILE A 122 4.35 10.64 27.01
C ILE A 122 5.84 10.29 27.16
N GLU A 123 6.30 9.22 26.51
CA GLU A 123 7.68 8.72 26.65
C GLU A 123 8.72 9.73 26.10
N CYS A 124 8.35 10.44 25.04
CA CYS A 124 9.20 11.43 24.39
C CYS A 124 8.37 12.67 24.01
N PRO A 125 8.09 13.60 24.96
CA PRO A 125 7.20 14.74 24.77
C PRO A 125 7.86 15.88 23.96
N VAL A 126 8.43 15.54 22.81
CA VAL A 126 9.13 16.47 21.92
C VAL A 126 8.63 16.25 20.50
N GLY A 127 8.13 17.32 19.88
CA GLY A 127 7.55 17.29 18.55
C GLY A 127 6.08 17.68 18.55
N ASP A 128 5.42 17.39 17.44
CA ASP A 128 4.11 17.96 17.15
C ASP A 128 2.98 17.22 17.88
N LEU A 129 1.84 17.88 18.07
CA LEU A 129 0.62 17.24 18.53
C LEU A 129 -0.28 16.95 17.34
N LEU A 130 -0.66 15.68 17.14
CA LEU A 130 -1.73 15.33 16.23
C LEU A 130 -3.05 15.23 17.01
N ILE A 131 -4.12 15.83 16.51
CA ILE A 131 -5.46 15.75 17.09
C ILE A 131 -6.33 14.97 16.12
N LEU A 132 -6.91 13.86 16.59
CA LEU A 132 -7.98 13.16 15.88
C LEU A 132 -9.29 13.86 16.22
N ASP A 133 -9.63 14.89 15.45
CA ASP A 133 -10.81 15.73 15.66
C ASP A 133 -12.10 14.96 15.39
N ARG A 134 -12.20 14.33 14.20
CA ARG A 134 -13.44 13.70 13.77
C ARG A 134 -13.21 12.38 13.07
N VAL A 135 -14.07 11.41 13.37
CA VAL A 135 -14.21 10.16 12.61
C VAL A 135 -15.67 9.95 12.29
N PHE A 136 -15.99 9.98 11.01
CA PHE A 136 -17.34 9.82 10.51
C PHE A 136 -17.40 8.67 9.49
N LEU A 137 -18.44 7.86 9.60
CA LEU A 137 -18.79 6.84 8.63
C LEU A 137 -20.27 6.94 8.33
N ASP A 138 -20.70 6.65 7.12
CA ASP A 138 -22.11 6.62 6.79
C ASP A 138 -22.83 5.51 7.58
N LYS A 139 -24.09 5.78 7.95
CA LYS A 139 -24.92 4.87 8.76
C LYS A 139 -24.85 3.39 8.32
N PRO A 140 -24.91 3.06 7.00
CA PRO A 140 -24.82 1.68 6.55
C PRO A 140 -23.50 0.97 6.90
N TRP A 141 -22.38 1.70 7.03
CA TRP A 141 -21.03 1.18 7.31
C TRP A 141 -20.66 1.15 8.80
N ARG A 142 -21.54 1.67 9.68
CA ARG A 142 -21.32 1.65 11.14
C ARG A 142 -21.59 0.26 11.73
N GLY A 143 -20.92 -0.05 12.85
CA GLY A 143 -21.18 -1.25 13.64
C GLY A 143 -20.37 -2.50 13.25
N PHE A 144 -19.49 -2.42 12.24
CA PHE A 144 -18.61 -3.53 11.85
C PHE A 144 -17.20 -3.45 12.44
N GLY A 145 -16.89 -2.37 13.16
CA GLY A 145 -15.55 -2.12 13.72
C GLY A 145 -14.58 -1.45 12.73
N LEU A 146 -15.09 -0.80 11.69
CA LEU A 146 -14.27 -0.10 10.69
C LEU A 146 -13.59 1.17 11.25
N GLY A 147 -14.29 1.92 12.11
CA GLY A 147 -13.76 3.19 12.66
C GLY A 147 -12.35 3.08 13.25
N PRO A 148 -12.07 2.15 14.20
CA PRO A 148 -10.74 1.99 14.78
C PRO A 148 -9.65 1.67 13.75
N VAL A 149 -9.89 0.76 12.79
CA VAL A 149 -8.86 0.41 11.81
C VAL A 149 -8.57 1.56 10.86
N LEU A 150 -9.59 2.31 10.45
CA LEU A 150 -9.43 3.48 9.58
C LEU A 150 -8.69 4.62 10.30
N ALA A 151 -9.06 4.90 11.56
CA ALA A 151 -8.38 5.90 12.39
C ALA A 151 -6.92 5.52 12.65
N ALA A 152 -6.65 4.27 13.01
CA ALA A 152 -5.28 3.81 13.25
C ALA A 152 -4.40 3.87 11.98
N GLU A 153 -4.97 3.61 10.79
CA GLU A 153 -4.25 3.78 9.52
C GLU A 153 -3.98 5.26 9.19
N ALA A 154 -4.95 6.14 9.41
CA ALA A 154 -4.79 7.58 9.25
C ALA A 154 -3.71 8.13 10.19
N ILE A 155 -3.80 7.78 11.48
CA ILE A 155 -2.81 8.14 12.51
C ILE A 155 -1.43 7.64 12.10
N ARG A 156 -1.26 6.36 11.78
CA ARG A 156 0.07 5.82 11.38
C ARG A 156 0.68 6.61 10.22
N ARG A 157 -0.15 7.11 9.29
CA ARG A 157 0.34 7.87 8.13
C ARG A 157 0.73 9.30 8.50
N LEU A 158 -0.02 9.95 9.39
CA LEU A 158 0.10 11.37 9.70
C LEU A 158 0.91 11.68 10.97
N SER A 159 1.12 10.70 11.86
CA SER A 159 1.83 10.88 13.13
C SER A 159 3.35 11.04 13.01
N GLY A 160 3.89 11.08 11.78
CA GLY A 160 5.32 11.26 11.55
C GLY A 160 5.80 12.62 12.06
N GLY A 161 6.67 12.63 13.06
CA GLY A 161 7.15 13.84 13.74
C GLY A 161 6.24 14.34 14.86
N CYS A 162 5.18 13.59 15.20
CA CYS A 162 4.33 13.88 16.35
C CYS A 162 4.79 13.10 17.58
N CYS A 163 4.78 13.73 18.75
CA CYS A 163 5.08 13.06 20.01
C CYS A 163 3.85 12.38 20.62
N ALA A 164 2.65 12.83 20.26
CA ALA A 164 1.41 12.24 20.72
C ALA A 164 0.27 12.46 19.71
N VAL A 165 -0.78 11.66 19.89
CA VAL A 165 -2.08 11.88 19.28
C VAL A 165 -3.12 12.09 20.37
N ALA A 166 -3.89 13.17 20.33
CA ALA A 166 -4.97 13.45 21.25
C ALA A 166 -6.33 13.26 20.58
N ALA A 167 -7.33 12.81 21.35
CA ALA A 167 -8.72 12.70 20.91
C ALA A 167 -9.68 12.87 22.09
N GLU A 168 -10.80 13.56 21.88
CA GLU A 168 -11.94 13.49 22.79
C GLU A 168 -12.94 12.43 22.27
N PRO A 169 -13.30 11.39 23.06
CA PRO A 169 -14.39 10.51 22.70
C PRO A 169 -15.72 11.26 22.71
N GLY A 170 -16.24 11.59 21.53
CA GLY A 170 -17.47 12.35 21.34
C GLY A 170 -18.32 11.83 20.19
N MET A 171 -19.63 12.14 20.23
CA MET A 171 -20.52 11.81 19.10
C MET A 171 -20.37 12.86 18.00
N ALA A 172 -20.00 12.42 16.80
CA ALA A 172 -19.93 13.31 15.63
C ALA A 172 -21.31 13.69 15.05
N GLU A 173 -22.34 12.87 15.30
CA GLU A 173 -23.72 13.10 14.83
C GLU A 173 -24.68 12.93 16.01
N TRP A 174 -25.61 13.87 16.16
CA TRP A 174 -26.69 13.80 17.14
C TRP A 174 -27.91 13.12 16.51
N PRO A 175 -28.66 12.29 17.26
CA PRO A 175 -29.89 11.73 16.75
C PRO A 175 -30.90 12.84 16.43
N ASP A 176 -31.72 12.59 15.41
CA ASP A 176 -32.67 13.57 14.86
C ASP A 176 -33.65 14.09 15.93
N ASN A 177 -34.01 13.25 16.90
CA ASN A 177 -34.77 13.65 18.08
C ASN A 177 -33.82 14.12 19.21
N ARG A 178 -33.51 15.42 19.25
CA ARG A 178 -32.64 16.01 20.27
C ARG A 178 -33.18 15.87 21.70
N GLU A 179 -34.48 15.68 21.88
CA GLU A 179 -35.12 15.51 23.20
C GLU A 179 -34.80 14.14 23.83
N GLU A 180 -34.41 13.14 23.03
CA GLU A 180 -34.01 11.81 23.52
C GLU A 180 -32.55 11.76 24.00
N VAL A 181 -31.79 12.84 23.80
CA VAL A 181 -30.37 12.87 24.15
C VAL A 181 -30.17 13.26 25.61
N SER A 182 -30.57 12.34 26.48
CA SER A 182 -30.27 12.41 27.91
C SER A 182 -28.76 12.39 28.18
N GLU A 183 -28.37 12.92 29.34
CA GLU A 183 -26.98 12.87 29.80
C GLU A 183 -26.47 11.42 29.92
N SER A 184 -27.33 10.48 30.31
CA SER A 184 -26.98 9.06 30.39
C SER A 184 -26.70 8.45 29.01
N TYR A 185 -27.43 8.87 27.97
CA TYR A 185 -27.15 8.48 26.58
C TYR A 185 -25.78 8.98 26.13
N ARG A 186 -25.47 10.26 26.41
CA ARG A 186 -24.16 10.86 26.09
C ARG A 186 -23.03 10.10 26.76
N GLN A 187 -23.15 9.81 28.05
CA GLN A 187 -22.14 9.06 28.79
C GLN A 187 -21.96 7.64 28.25
N GLN A 188 -23.05 6.96 27.87
CA GLN A 188 -22.96 5.64 27.25
C GLN A 188 -22.28 5.68 25.89
N ALA A 189 -22.59 6.68 25.06
CA ALA A 189 -21.94 6.87 23.76
C ALA A 189 -20.44 7.17 23.93
N ARG A 190 -20.09 8.13 24.81
CA ARG A 190 -18.69 8.45 25.15
C ARG A 190 -17.91 7.22 25.59
N ARG A 191 -18.46 6.39 26.50
CA ARG A 191 -17.82 5.14 26.95
C ARG A 191 -17.61 4.14 25.82
N LYS A 192 -18.57 4.01 24.90
CA LYS A 192 -18.42 3.11 23.74
C LYS A 192 -17.32 3.60 22.80
N ILE A 193 -17.26 4.90 22.54
CA ILE A 193 -16.25 5.52 21.66
C ILE A 193 -14.87 5.47 22.31
N ALA A 194 -14.77 5.74 23.60
CA ALA A 194 -13.53 5.59 24.37
C ALA A 194 -12.97 4.16 24.26
N ALA A 195 -13.82 3.14 24.46
CA ALA A 195 -13.41 1.74 24.30
C ALA A 195 -12.95 1.40 22.87
N LEU A 196 -13.45 2.11 21.84
CA LEU A 196 -12.97 1.96 20.47
C LEU A 196 -11.57 2.56 20.30
N TRP A 197 -11.30 3.73 20.88
CA TRP A 197 -9.98 4.36 20.87
C TRP A 197 -8.95 3.59 21.68
N GLU A 198 -9.33 3.10 22.87
CA GLU A 198 -8.47 2.22 23.67
C GLU A 198 -8.05 0.96 22.88
N SER A 199 -8.93 0.46 22.01
CA SER A 199 -8.64 -0.73 21.19
C SER A 199 -7.55 -0.53 20.13
N ILE A 200 -7.10 0.71 19.90
CA ILE A 200 -6.00 1.07 19.00
C ILE A 200 -4.83 1.76 19.73
N GLY A 201 -4.85 1.78 21.06
CA GLY A 201 -3.72 2.20 21.89
C GLY A 201 -3.87 3.56 22.55
N PHE A 202 -5.04 4.20 22.46
CA PHE A 202 -5.30 5.38 23.28
C PHE A 202 -5.46 5.00 24.76
N THR A 203 -4.99 5.87 25.64
CA THR A 203 -5.17 5.76 27.09
C THR A 203 -5.90 6.98 27.63
N PRO A 204 -6.79 6.82 28.62
CA PRO A 204 -7.45 7.95 29.26
C PRO A 204 -6.42 8.92 29.84
N PHE A 205 -6.64 10.21 29.60
CA PHE A 205 -5.89 11.31 30.19
C PHE A 205 -6.87 12.22 30.96
N GLN A 206 -6.49 13.47 31.21
CA GLN A 206 -7.29 14.45 31.95
C GLN A 206 -8.50 14.94 31.14
N ASN A 207 -9.52 15.43 31.86
CA ASN A 207 -10.70 16.12 31.30
C ASN A 207 -11.46 15.36 30.18
N GLY A 208 -11.33 14.03 30.13
CA GLY A 208 -11.98 13.21 29.11
C GLY A 208 -11.21 13.10 27.80
N ILE A 209 -10.03 13.73 27.69
CA ILE A 209 -9.10 13.57 26.58
C ILE A 209 -8.37 12.24 26.71
N TYR A 210 -8.06 11.63 25.58
CA TYR A 210 -7.30 10.40 25.48
C TYR A 210 -6.05 10.67 24.66
N LEU A 211 -4.94 10.06 25.06
CA LEU A 211 -3.64 10.19 24.40
C LEU A 211 -3.20 8.86 23.81
N LEU A 212 -2.57 8.90 22.65
CA LEU A 212 -1.83 7.79 22.07
C LEU A 212 -0.40 8.25 21.84
N ASP A 213 0.55 7.51 22.40
CA ASP A 213 1.98 7.73 22.18
C ASP A 213 2.47 6.87 20.99
N PRO A 214 2.81 7.49 19.84
CA PRO A 214 3.24 6.76 18.65
C PRO A 214 4.64 6.15 18.76
N ALA A 215 5.45 6.54 19.76
CA ALA A 215 6.78 5.96 20.00
C ALA A 215 6.68 4.58 20.66
N LEU A 216 5.57 4.28 21.34
CA LEU A 216 5.34 2.97 21.92
C LEU A 216 5.14 1.90 20.84
N ARG A 217 5.58 0.68 21.16
CA ARG A 217 5.40 -0.49 20.27
C ARG A 217 3.93 -0.93 20.19
N GLN A 218 3.18 -0.77 21.29
CA GLN A 218 1.83 -1.30 21.44
C GLN A 218 0.82 -0.80 20.39
N PRO A 219 0.73 0.51 20.05
CA PRO A 219 -0.14 0.98 18.98
C PRO A 219 0.09 0.27 17.63
N GLY A 220 1.34 -0.01 17.27
CA GLY A 220 1.68 -0.74 16.05
C GLY A 220 1.19 -2.20 16.05
N GLU A 221 1.24 -2.87 17.20
CA GLU A 221 0.71 -4.23 17.37
C GLU A 221 -0.82 -4.25 17.32
N LEU A 222 -1.47 -3.29 17.98
CA LEU A 222 -2.93 -3.14 17.94
C LEU A 222 -3.43 -2.82 16.53
N LEU A 223 -2.74 -1.96 15.78
CA LEU A 223 -3.07 -1.72 14.38
C LEU A 223 -2.94 -3.00 13.54
N THR A 224 -1.89 -3.79 13.76
CA THR A 224 -1.73 -5.09 13.07
C THR A 224 -2.89 -6.03 13.37
N GLN A 225 -3.35 -6.08 14.63
CA GLN A 225 -4.54 -6.81 15.01
C GLN A 225 -5.79 -6.28 14.27
N LYS A 226 -5.99 -4.97 14.20
CA LYS A 226 -7.12 -4.36 13.48
C LYS A 226 -7.11 -4.63 11.98
N ARG A 227 -5.94 -4.65 11.34
CA ARG A 227 -5.80 -5.11 9.95
C ARG A 227 -6.24 -6.56 9.76
N ASN A 228 -5.87 -7.44 10.68
CA ASN A 228 -6.29 -8.84 10.62
C ASN A 228 -7.82 -8.99 10.81
N GLU A 229 -8.41 -8.23 11.73
CA GLU A 229 -9.87 -8.17 11.91
C GLU A 229 -10.57 -7.69 10.62
N LEU A 230 -10.04 -6.67 9.94
CA LEU A 230 -10.55 -6.17 8.66
C LEU A 230 -10.45 -7.24 7.55
N LEU A 231 -9.32 -7.95 7.46
CA LEU A 231 -9.15 -9.03 6.50
C LEU A 231 -10.11 -10.20 6.75
N GLN A 232 -10.36 -10.54 8.01
CA GLN A 232 -11.35 -11.54 8.39
C GLN A 232 -12.77 -11.10 7.99
N LEU A 233 -13.11 -9.83 8.24
CA LEU A 233 -14.39 -9.26 7.83
C LEU A 233 -14.59 -9.32 6.31
N ALA A 234 -13.56 -8.96 5.53
CA ALA A 234 -13.60 -9.04 4.07
C ALA A 234 -13.77 -10.47 3.55
N ARG A 235 -13.08 -11.45 4.16
CA ARG A 235 -13.26 -12.87 3.83
C ARG A 235 -14.67 -13.37 4.15
N ALA A 236 -15.22 -12.97 5.29
CA ALA A 236 -16.58 -13.33 5.69
C ALA A 236 -17.61 -12.74 4.70
N TYR A 237 -17.43 -11.49 4.28
CA TYR A 237 -18.25 -10.85 3.26
C TYR A 237 -18.22 -11.63 1.93
N ARG A 238 -17.03 -11.87 1.38
CA ARG A 238 -16.89 -12.58 0.09
C ARG A 238 -17.43 -14.01 0.11
N SER A 239 -17.25 -14.73 1.23
CA SER A 239 -17.79 -16.09 1.37
C SER A 239 -19.32 -16.11 1.31
N GLN A 240 -19.96 -15.07 1.85
CA GLN A 240 -21.42 -14.93 1.83
C GLN A 240 -21.92 -14.44 0.47
N ALA A 241 -21.21 -13.51 -0.17
CA ALA A 241 -21.50 -13.08 -1.54
C ALA A 241 -21.45 -14.26 -2.51
N ALA A 242 -20.39 -15.08 -2.46
CA ALA A 242 -20.26 -16.29 -3.27
C ALA A 242 -21.39 -17.31 -3.02
N ALA A 243 -21.83 -17.47 -1.76
CA ALA A 243 -22.93 -18.37 -1.43
C ALA A 243 -24.29 -17.90 -1.98
N LEU A 244 -24.48 -16.59 -2.18
CA LEU A 244 -25.68 -16.01 -2.80
C LEU A 244 -25.64 -16.12 -4.34
N THR A 245 -24.45 -16.11 -4.95
CA THR A 245 -24.27 -16.33 -6.39
C THR A 245 -24.51 -17.79 -6.79
N ILE A 246 -24.31 -18.75 -5.89
CA ILE A 246 -24.58 -20.20 -6.12
C ILE A 246 -26.04 -20.53 -5.76
N LEU A 247 -27.00 -19.85 -6.38
CA LEU A 247 -28.35 -20.42 -6.53
C LEU A 247 -28.38 -21.26 -7.82
N PRO A 248 -29.03 -22.44 -7.81
CA PRO A 248 -28.97 -23.36 -8.95
C PRO A 248 -29.62 -22.70 -10.17
N GLU A 249 -28.84 -22.60 -11.25
CA GLU A 249 -29.37 -22.23 -12.56
C GLU A 249 -30.55 -23.17 -12.91
N PRO A 250 -31.67 -22.65 -13.44
CA PRO A 250 -32.67 -23.51 -14.06
C PRO A 250 -32.00 -24.33 -15.16
N GLU A 251 -32.33 -25.64 -15.20
CA GLU A 251 -31.67 -26.62 -16.07
C GLU A 251 -31.41 -26.08 -17.49
N PRO A 252 -30.17 -26.15 -17.98
CA PRO A 252 -29.85 -25.65 -19.30
C PRO A 252 -30.51 -26.51 -20.38
N GLU A 253 -31.21 -25.85 -21.30
CA GLU A 253 -31.55 -26.45 -22.60
C GLU A 253 -30.27 -26.92 -23.32
N PRO A 254 -30.34 -28.01 -24.10
CA PRO A 254 -29.15 -28.70 -24.59
C PRO A 254 -28.37 -27.86 -25.62
N GLU A 255 -27.13 -27.49 -25.27
CA GLU A 255 -26.18 -26.84 -26.17
C GLU A 255 -25.30 -27.84 -26.98
N PRO A 256 -24.79 -27.42 -28.16
CA PRO A 256 -23.89 -28.21 -29.00
C PRO A 256 -22.40 -28.16 -28.55
N ALA A 257 -21.60 -29.06 -29.13
CA ALA A 257 -20.25 -29.53 -28.75
C ALA A 257 -19.12 -28.47 -28.47
N PRO A 258 -18.05 -28.83 -27.72
CA PRO A 258 -17.47 -27.95 -26.70
C PRO A 258 -16.19 -27.17 -27.06
N ALA A 259 -16.00 -26.03 -26.36
CA ALA A 259 -14.87 -25.11 -26.40
C ALA A 259 -13.59 -25.55 -25.64
N ALA A 260 -13.58 -26.74 -25.03
CA ALA A 260 -12.49 -27.23 -24.18
C ALA A 260 -11.13 -27.36 -24.90
N ALA A 261 -11.12 -27.49 -26.23
CA ALA A 261 -9.88 -27.60 -27.03
C ALA A 261 -9.09 -26.27 -27.13
N ARG A 262 -9.70 -25.12 -26.85
CA ARG A 262 -9.03 -23.80 -26.95
C ARG A 262 -8.20 -23.46 -25.71
N ALA A 263 -8.68 -23.80 -24.51
CA ALA A 263 -7.97 -23.52 -23.26
C ALA A 263 -6.67 -24.33 -23.12
N GLY A 264 -6.70 -25.63 -23.49
CA GLY A 264 -5.51 -26.49 -23.47
C GLY A 264 -4.42 -26.05 -24.46
N ARG A 265 -4.80 -25.47 -25.62
CA ARG A 265 -3.84 -24.94 -26.62
C ARG A 265 -3.20 -23.63 -26.18
N ALA A 266 -3.88 -22.81 -25.38
CA ALA A 266 -3.34 -21.53 -24.89
C ALA A 266 -2.25 -21.75 -23.82
N VAL A 267 -2.50 -22.66 -22.87
CA VAL A 267 -1.53 -23.02 -21.81
C VAL A 267 -0.30 -23.71 -22.39
N ASN A 268 -0.49 -24.61 -23.36
CA ASN A 268 0.63 -25.30 -24.00
C ASN A 268 1.47 -24.34 -24.88
N ARG A 269 0.86 -23.36 -25.55
CA ARG A 269 1.60 -22.28 -26.23
C ARG A 269 2.39 -21.39 -25.28
N GLN A 270 1.86 -21.10 -24.10
CA GLN A 270 2.57 -20.29 -23.09
C GLN A 270 3.80 -21.02 -22.54
N LEU A 271 3.70 -22.33 -22.30
CA LEU A 271 4.83 -23.16 -21.85
C LEU A 271 5.88 -23.33 -22.95
N GLN A 272 5.45 -23.61 -24.18
CA GLN A 272 6.36 -23.76 -25.33
C GLN A 272 7.06 -22.43 -25.68
N ALA A 273 6.35 -21.31 -25.65
CA ALA A 273 6.94 -19.98 -25.79
C ALA A 273 7.95 -19.66 -24.68
N ARG A 274 7.81 -20.25 -23.50
CA ARG A 274 8.74 -20.08 -22.37
C ARG A 274 10.00 -20.96 -22.52
N GLU A 275 9.89 -22.13 -23.14
CA GLU A 275 11.03 -23.01 -23.43
C GLU A 275 11.83 -22.54 -24.64
N ASP A 276 11.15 -22.11 -25.71
CA ASP A 276 11.78 -21.44 -26.87
C ASP A 276 12.44 -20.11 -26.44
N TRP A 277 11.86 -19.43 -25.45
CA TRP A 277 12.44 -18.23 -24.81
C TRP A 277 13.75 -18.54 -24.07
N LEU A 278 13.82 -19.57 -23.21
CA LEU A 278 15.06 -19.95 -22.52
C LEU A 278 16.18 -20.35 -23.49
N ALA A 279 15.85 -20.96 -24.63
CA ALA A 279 16.81 -21.30 -25.67
C ALA A 279 17.33 -20.08 -26.45
N THR A 280 16.53 -19.00 -26.55
CA THR A 280 16.91 -17.76 -27.25
C THR A 280 17.78 -16.84 -26.41
N ILE A 281 17.80 -16.98 -25.08
CA ILE A 281 18.64 -16.21 -24.13
C ILE A 281 20.10 -16.73 -24.11
N GLY A 282 20.47 -17.63 -25.02
CA GLY A 282 21.75 -18.34 -25.06
C GLY A 282 23.01 -17.49 -25.25
N SER A 283 22.95 -16.16 -25.20
CA SER A 283 24.15 -15.34 -25.14
C SER A 283 23.89 -14.00 -24.43
N VAL A 284 24.84 -13.60 -23.57
CA VAL A 284 24.82 -12.35 -22.78
C VAL A 284 25.23 -11.16 -23.66
N ARG A 285 25.23 -11.29 -24.99
CA ARG A 285 25.62 -10.20 -25.90
C ARG A 285 24.52 -9.14 -25.98
N ALA A 286 24.91 -7.88 -26.13
CA ALA A 286 23.97 -6.77 -26.30
C ALA A 286 22.93 -7.04 -27.41
N GLN A 287 23.31 -7.77 -28.46
CA GLN A 287 22.44 -8.18 -29.55
C GLN A 287 21.20 -8.98 -29.11
N ASP A 288 21.33 -9.87 -28.12
CA ASP A 288 20.22 -10.72 -27.66
C ASP A 288 19.25 -9.93 -26.78
N THR A 289 19.79 -8.96 -26.04
CA THR A 289 19.00 -7.96 -25.30
C THR A 289 18.19 -7.07 -26.24
N LEU A 290 18.73 -6.71 -27.40
CA LEU A 290 18.01 -5.96 -28.43
C LEU A 290 16.90 -6.79 -29.06
N ILE A 291 17.15 -8.08 -29.32
CA ILE A 291 16.14 -9.00 -29.84
C ILE A 291 14.99 -9.15 -28.83
N TYR A 292 15.31 -9.31 -27.54
CA TYR A 292 14.33 -9.35 -26.46
C TYR A 292 13.49 -8.07 -26.39
N LEU A 293 14.14 -6.91 -26.35
CA LEU A 293 13.47 -5.62 -26.29
C LEU A 293 12.53 -5.41 -27.49
N ARG A 294 13.00 -5.72 -28.70
CA ARG A 294 12.18 -5.66 -29.92
C ARG A 294 10.99 -6.62 -29.86
N GLY A 295 11.20 -7.85 -29.40
CA GLY A 295 10.14 -8.84 -29.22
C GLY A 295 9.07 -8.38 -28.22
N ARG A 296 9.47 -7.79 -27.10
CA ARG A 296 8.55 -7.21 -26.10
C ARG A 296 7.77 -6.03 -26.67
N CYS A 297 8.43 -5.11 -27.38
CA CYS A 297 7.76 -3.99 -28.06
C CYS A 297 6.78 -4.49 -29.13
N GLN A 298 7.09 -5.60 -29.81
CA GLN A 298 6.21 -6.20 -30.81
C GLN A 298 4.97 -6.88 -30.22
N GLN A 299 5.10 -7.50 -29.05
CA GLN A 299 4.01 -8.21 -28.37
C GLN A 299 3.18 -7.33 -27.43
N ALA A 300 3.66 -6.12 -27.14
CA ALA A 300 2.93 -5.18 -26.31
C ALA A 300 1.64 -4.72 -27.02
N GLY A 301 0.55 -4.64 -26.25
CA GLY A 301 -0.73 -4.08 -26.70
C GLY A 301 -0.72 -2.55 -26.85
N TRP A 302 0.44 -1.94 -27.09
CA TRP A 302 0.59 -0.50 -27.26
C TRP A 302 -0.02 -0.05 -28.58
N ASP A 303 -0.43 1.22 -28.63
CA ASP A 303 -0.90 1.80 -29.87
C ASP A 303 0.23 1.84 -30.94
N SER A 304 -0.17 2.05 -32.20
CA SER A 304 0.75 1.99 -33.33
C SER A 304 1.78 3.13 -33.38
N ARG A 305 1.58 4.21 -32.61
CA ARG A 305 2.53 5.32 -32.49
C ARG A 305 3.59 4.96 -31.47
N ASP A 306 3.19 4.54 -30.28
CA ASP A 306 4.12 4.17 -29.19
C ASP A 306 4.97 2.96 -29.56
N LYS A 307 4.37 1.98 -30.24
CA LYS A 307 5.09 0.82 -30.78
C LYS A 307 6.16 1.21 -31.80
N ARG A 308 5.89 2.20 -32.67
CA ARG A 308 6.88 2.70 -33.64
C ARG A 308 8.00 3.45 -32.96
N THR A 309 7.68 4.32 -32.01
CA THR A 309 8.65 5.07 -31.20
C THR A 309 9.57 4.11 -30.45
N ALA A 310 8.99 3.12 -29.77
CA ALA A 310 9.72 2.08 -29.05
C ALA A 310 10.66 1.27 -29.95
N LEU A 311 10.20 0.85 -31.12
CA LEU A 311 11.01 0.08 -32.07
C LEU A 311 12.12 0.91 -32.72
N ALA A 312 11.90 2.21 -32.94
CA ALA A 312 12.92 3.13 -33.41
C ALA A 312 14.02 3.34 -32.36
N LEU A 313 13.64 3.59 -31.11
CA LEU A 313 14.56 3.72 -29.98
C LEU A 313 15.36 2.43 -29.75
N ALA A 314 14.71 1.26 -29.81
CA ALA A 314 15.37 -0.04 -29.74
C ALA A 314 16.26 -0.37 -30.96
N ALA A 315 16.19 0.41 -32.04
CA ALA A 315 17.08 0.27 -33.19
C ALA A 315 18.38 1.07 -33.05
N GLU A 316 18.38 2.13 -32.23
CA GLU A 316 19.54 2.98 -31.96
C GLU A 316 20.51 2.39 -30.94
N VAL A 317 20.05 1.45 -30.14
CA VAL A 317 20.87 0.75 -29.17
C VAL A 317 21.76 -0.28 -29.86
N THR A 318 23.07 -0.16 -29.70
CA THR A 318 24.07 -1.07 -30.24
C THR A 318 25.00 -1.67 -29.17
N SER A 319 24.98 -1.12 -27.96
CA SER A 319 25.80 -1.52 -26.83
C SER A 319 25.04 -1.51 -25.49
N GLU A 320 25.63 -2.09 -24.45
CA GLU A 320 25.07 -2.01 -23.09
C GLU A 320 25.11 -0.59 -22.53
N THR A 321 26.07 0.23 -22.95
CA THR A 321 26.14 1.65 -22.60
C THR A 321 24.96 2.40 -23.21
N ASP A 322 24.65 2.14 -24.48
CA ASP A 322 23.53 2.76 -25.19
C ASP A 322 22.19 2.40 -24.50
N LEU A 323 22.05 1.17 -24.00
CA LEU A 323 20.86 0.75 -23.23
C LEU A 323 20.69 1.58 -21.96
N ARG A 324 21.78 1.86 -21.24
CA ARG A 324 21.75 2.62 -19.98
C ARG A 324 21.49 4.11 -20.22
N GLU A 325 22.11 4.68 -21.25
CA GLU A 325 21.90 6.08 -21.66
C GLU A 325 20.49 6.30 -22.17
N LEU A 326 19.97 5.38 -23.01
CA LEU A 326 18.62 5.47 -23.53
C LEU A 326 17.56 5.25 -22.45
N GLY A 327 17.81 4.32 -21.51
CA GLY A 327 16.96 4.12 -20.33
C GLY A 327 16.79 5.40 -19.50
N ALA A 328 17.84 6.24 -19.41
CA ALA A 328 17.77 7.53 -18.74
C ALA A 328 16.98 8.59 -19.55
N GLN A 329 17.02 8.52 -20.88
CA GLN A 329 16.31 9.48 -21.76
C GLN A 329 14.82 9.20 -21.87
N ILE A 330 14.40 7.93 -21.78
CA ILE A 330 12.99 7.51 -21.94
C ILE A 330 12.21 7.50 -20.63
N GLN A 331 12.79 8.01 -19.56
CA GLN A 331 12.23 7.99 -18.20
C GLN A 331 10.81 8.56 -18.13
N ASP A 332 10.48 9.53 -18.99
CA ASP A 332 9.19 10.25 -18.97
C ASP A 332 8.24 9.86 -20.13
N VAL A 333 8.59 8.88 -20.96
CA VAL A 333 7.98 8.75 -22.31
C VAL A 333 6.85 7.72 -22.36
N HIS A 334 6.98 6.55 -21.72
CA HIS A 334 5.91 5.55 -21.64
C HIS A 334 6.27 4.42 -20.66
N PHE A 335 5.37 4.12 -19.73
CA PHE A 335 5.57 3.12 -18.67
C PHE A 335 5.96 1.73 -19.17
N GLY A 336 5.24 1.23 -20.18
CA GLY A 336 5.49 -0.11 -20.73
C GLY A 336 6.86 -0.22 -21.40
N LEU A 337 7.34 0.88 -21.99
CA LEU A 337 8.63 0.93 -22.66
C LEU A 337 9.76 0.85 -21.64
N HIS A 338 9.65 1.65 -20.57
CA HIS A 338 10.60 1.62 -19.46
C HIS A 338 10.74 0.21 -18.85
N LYS A 339 9.63 -0.52 -18.61
CA LYS A 339 9.68 -1.90 -18.10
C LYS A 339 10.44 -2.84 -19.04
N ALA A 340 10.18 -2.76 -20.35
CA ALA A 340 10.87 -3.61 -21.33
C ALA A 340 12.38 -3.33 -21.39
N PHE A 341 12.80 -2.07 -21.19
CA PHE A 341 14.20 -1.67 -21.10
C PHE A 341 14.86 -2.12 -19.80
N ALA A 342 14.17 -2.01 -18.66
CA ALA A 342 14.64 -2.49 -17.36
C ALA A 342 14.87 -4.02 -17.36
N ASP A 343 13.93 -4.78 -17.94
CA ASP A 343 14.04 -6.23 -18.14
C ASP A 343 15.23 -6.60 -19.06
N ALA A 344 15.61 -5.71 -19.97
CA ALA A 344 16.74 -5.90 -20.89
C ALA A 344 18.11 -5.71 -20.20
N ILE A 345 18.21 -4.78 -19.25
CA ILE A 345 19.48 -4.44 -18.56
C ILE A 345 19.69 -5.20 -17.25
N THR A 346 18.65 -5.82 -16.70
CA THR A 346 18.70 -6.60 -15.44
C THR A 346 18.26 -8.04 -15.66
N PHE A 347 18.57 -8.93 -14.70
CA PHE A 347 17.98 -10.26 -14.67
C PHE A 347 16.72 -10.19 -13.81
N SER A 348 15.55 -10.09 -14.47
CA SER A 348 14.27 -9.99 -13.76
C SER A 348 14.04 -11.21 -12.87
N ALA A 349 13.48 -10.99 -11.67
CA ALA A 349 13.15 -12.06 -10.74
C ALA A 349 12.20 -13.12 -11.31
N ASP A 350 11.32 -12.75 -12.25
CA ASP A 350 10.44 -13.70 -12.95
C ASP A 350 11.22 -14.68 -13.84
N SER A 351 12.48 -14.36 -14.14
CA SER A 351 13.38 -15.11 -15.01
C SER A 351 14.47 -15.88 -14.24
N PHE A 352 14.61 -15.64 -12.94
CA PHE A 352 15.66 -16.23 -12.10
C PHE A 352 15.07 -17.17 -11.04
N ASP A 353 15.20 -18.48 -11.26
CA ASP A 353 14.76 -19.49 -10.30
C ASP A 353 15.79 -19.64 -9.18
N VAL A 354 15.48 -19.06 -8.02
CA VAL A 354 16.29 -19.17 -6.81
C VAL A 354 16.09 -20.49 -6.05
N GLY A 355 15.06 -21.28 -6.41
CA GLY A 355 14.66 -22.48 -5.69
C GLY A 355 15.80 -23.47 -5.44
N PRO A 356 16.58 -23.84 -6.48
CA PRO A 356 17.69 -24.79 -6.33
C PRO A 356 18.76 -24.33 -5.33
N PHE A 357 19.13 -23.05 -5.40
CA PHE A 357 20.12 -22.44 -4.52
C PHE A 357 19.62 -22.25 -3.10
N ARG A 358 18.30 -22.20 -2.90
CA ARG A 358 17.71 -22.17 -1.55
C ARG A 358 17.73 -23.53 -0.89
N ALA A 359 17.52 -24.59 -1.66
CA ALA A 359 17.61 -25.96 -1.17
C ALA A 359 19.07 -26.35 -0.84
N ASP A 360 20.02 -25.82 -1.61
CA ASP A 360 21.46 -26.01 -1.38
C ASP A 360 22.25 -24.73 -1.68
N PRO A 361 22.44 -23.85 -0.68
CA PRO A 361 23.20 -22.60 -0.85
C PRO A 361 24.64 -22.80 -1.31
N SER A 362 25.23 -23.98 -1.11
CA SER A 362 26.59 -24.28 -1.56
C SER A 362 26.71 -24.29 -3.10
N GLN A 363 25.59 -24.48 -3.81
CA GLN A 363 25.54 -24.46 -5.29
C GLN A 363 25.59 -23.05 -5.88
N LEU A 364 25.56 -22.00 -5.06
CA LEU A 364 25.64 -20.63 -5.57
C LEU A 364 26.93 -20.40 -6.37
N GLY A 365 28.07 -20.95 -5.94
CA GLY A 365 29.36 -20.80 -6.63
C GLY A 365 29.62 -19.33 -7.05
N PRO A 366 29.88 -19.04 -8.34
CA PRO A 366 30.13 -17.67 -8.83
C PRO A 366 28.91 -16.74 -8.73
N LEU A 367 27.70 -17.28 -8.51
CA LEU A 367 26.48 -16.49 -8.29
C LEU A 367 26.40 -15.90 -6.88
N ALA A 368 27.18 -16.41 -5.92
CA ALA A 368 27.10 -15.99 -4.52
C ALA A 368 27.30 -14.47 -4.35
N GLY A 369 28.13 -13.85 -5.18
CA GLY A 369 28.43 -12.42 -5.16
C GLY A 369 27.56 -11.56 -6.09
N VAL A 370 26.60 -12.13 -6.82
CA VAL A 370 25.71 -11.38 -7.71
C VAL A 370 24.91 -10.39 -6.88
N TRP A 371 24.94 -9.12 -7.27
CA TRP A 371 24.19 -8.09 -6.55
C TRP A 371 22.69 -8.22 -6.82
N VAL A 372 21.93 -8.02 -5.76
CA VAL A 372 20.48 -8.00 -5.75
C VAL A 372 20.03 -6.60 -5.32
N TYR A 373 19.07 -6.07 -6.05
CA TYR A 373 18.47 -4.77 -5.82
C TYR A 373 17.04 -4.94 -5.27
N GLY A 374 16.70 -4.20 -4.22
CA GLY A 374 15.37 -4.18 -3.59
C GLY A 374 14.92 -2.76 -3.24
N SER A 375 13.61 -2.59 -3.02
CA SER A 375 12.96 -1.29 -2.75
C SER A 375 12.92 -0.98 -1.24
N ASN A 376 13.08 0.28 -0.82
CA ASN A 376 12.89 0.70 0.58
C ASN A 376 11.47 1.23 0.87
N LEU A 377 11.22 1.62 2.14
CA LEU A 377 9.93 2.12 2.67
C LEU A 377 9.30 3.32 1.96
N HIS A 378 10.07 4.04 1.13
CA HIS A 378 9.61 5.25 0.46
C HIS A 378 9.52 5.09 -1.06
N GLY A 379 9.77 3.88 -1.60
CA GLY A 379 9.81 3.67 -3.04
C GLY A 379 10.96 4.41 -3.75
N ARG A 380 11.90 5.00 -3.00
CA ARG A 380 13.02 5.77 -3.53
C ARG A 380 14.33 5.01 -3.37
N TYR A 381 14.92 4.62 -4.48
CA TYR A 381 16.25 4.02 -4.51
C TYR A 381 17.33 5.13 -4.44
N VAL A 382 18.26 5.05 -3.49
CA VAL A 382 19.47 5.87 -3.48
C VAL A 382 20.65 4.93 -3.72
N GLY A 383 21.05 4.83 -4.98
CA GLY A 383 22.12 3.95 -5.46
C GLY A 383 22.10 3.91 -7.00
N ARG A 384 23.21 3.52 -7.64
CA ARG A 384 23.31 3.42 -9.12
C ARG A 384 22.67 2.14 -9.69
N SER A 385 21.40 1.89 -9.40
CA SER A 385 20.60 0.86 -10.06
C SER A 385 19.33 1.54 -10.59
N HIS A 386 19.08 1.35 -11.89
CA HIS A 386 18.08 2.07 -12.65
C HIS A 386 16.66 1.64 -12.28
N GLY A 387 15.87 2.59 -11.80
CA GLY A 387 14.44 2.50 -11.59
C GLY A 387 13.94 3.80 -11.00
N VAL A 388 13.46 4.72 -11.85
CA VAL A 388 12.73 5.91 -11.40
C VAL A 388 11.25 5.70 -11.67
N GLY A 389 10.48 5.93 -10.62
CA GLY A 389 9.05 5.78 -10.52
C GLY A 389 8.73 5.57 -9.05
N ASP A 390 8.28 6.60 -8.35
CA ASP A 390 7.94 6.64 -6.91
C ASP A 390 6.77 5.68 -6.52
N ALA A 391 6.46 4.66 -7.34
CA ALA A 391 5.23 3.86 -7.27
C ALA A 391 5.41 2.45 -6.70
N CYS A 392 6.62 2.08 -6.23
CA CYS A 392 6.87 0.74 -5.68
C CYS A 392 6.86 0.78 -4.14
N GLN A 393 5.71 0.55 -3.50
CA GLN A 393 5.59 0.57 -2.04
C GLN A 393 5.96 -0.79 -1.42
N HIS A 394 7.13 -0.90 -0.79
CA HIS A 394 7.53 -2.08 0.00
C HIS A 394 7.80 -1.71 1.46
N ALA A 395 7.42 -2.58 2.38
CA ALA A 395 7.32 -2.28 3.81
C ALA A 395 8.56 -2.71 4.64
N ARG A 396 9.78 -2.32 4.27
CA ARG A 396 10.95 -2.40 5.19
C ARG A 396 12.08 -1.42 4.86
N SER A 397 12.66 -0.82 5.89
CA SER A 397 13.81 0.09 5.76
C SER A 397 15.07 -0.74 5.50
N LEU A 398 15.69 -0.56 4.34
CA LEU A 398 17.10 -0.88 4.18
C LEU A 398 17.85 0.25 4.88
N GLY A 399 18.60 -0.05 5.94
CA GLY A 399 19.48 0.95 6.55
C GLY A 399 20.48 1.52 5.53
N PRO A 400 21.14 2.65 5.80
CA PRO A 400 22.10 3.31 4.89
C PRO A 400 23.34 2.46 4.51
N HIS A 401 23.41 1.21 4.96
CA HIS A 401 24.47 0.24 4.65
C HIS A 401 23.95 -1.02 3.92
N LEU A 402 22.65 -1.10 3.62
CA LEU A 402 21.98 -2.26 3.01
C LEU A 402 21.46 -1.98 1.59
N GLU A 403 22.02 -0.97 0.91
CA GLU A 403 21.64 -0.57 -0.47
C GLU A 403 21.95 -1.63 -1.53
N ARG A 404 22.79 -2.61 -1.17
CA ARG A 404 23.21 -3.75 -2.00
C ARG A 404 23.38 -4.95 -1.11
N ILE A 405 22.72 -6.04 -1.44
CA ILE A 405 23.00 -7.36 -0.86
C ILE A 405 23.40 -8.32 -1.97
N SER A 406 24.22 -9.29 -1.64
CA SER A 406 24.54 -10.38 -2.57
C SER A 406 23.41 -11.40 -2.63
N LEU A 407 23.38 -12.22 -3.68
CA LEU A 407 22.42 -13.31 -3.80
C LEU A 407 22.55 -14.32 -2.65
N SER A 408 23.76 -14.54 -2.14
CA SER A 408 23.99 -15.34 -0.93
C SER A 408 23.30 -14.73 0.29
N GLN A 409 23.51 -13.43 0.55
CA GLN A 409 22.84 -12.72 1.66
C GLN A 409 21.31 -12.70 1.50
N LEU A 410 20.80 -12.62 0.27
CA LEU A 410 19.37 -12.71 -0.01
C LEU A 410 18.80 -14.08 0.41
N LEU A 411 19.53 -15.17 0.15
CA LEU A 411 19.08 -16.53 0.45
C LEU A 411 19.18 -16.89 1.94
N GLU A 412 20.07 -16.21 2.69
CA GLU A 412 20.15 -16.31 4.15
C GLU A 412 18.96 -15.66 4.87
N LEU A 413 18.15 -14.85 4.17
CA LEU A 413 16.95 -14.29 4.76
C LEU A 413 15.91 -15.39 5.02
N GLU A 414 15.70 -15.70 6.30
CA GLU A 414 14.75 -16.72 6.79
C GLU A 414 13.35 -16.60 6.17
N GLU A 415 12.92 -15.37 5.86
CA GLU A 415 11.65 -15.11 5.18
C GLU A 415 11.81 -14.08 4.04
N PHE A 416 12.28 -14.55 2.88
CA PHE A 416 12.25 -13.82 1.60
C PHE A 416 10.92 -13.08 1.33
N TRP A 417 9.79 -13.64 1.75
CA TRP A 417 8.46 -13.04 1.58
C TRP A 417 8.14 -11.91 2.57
N ARG A 418 8.83 -11.84 3.72
CA ARG A 418 8.79 -10.66 4.61
C ARG A 418 9.64 -9.51 4.08
N TRP A 419 10.66 -9.80 3.26
CA TRP A 419 11.48 -8.77 2.64
C TRP A 419 10.76 -8.09 1.47
N ASN A 420 10.00 -8.84 0.67
CA ASN A 420 9.38 -8.32 -0.55
C ASN A 420 7.92 -7.88 -0.47
N GLY A 421 7.20 -8.18 0.61
CA GLY A 421 5.75 -7.94 0.64
C GLY A 421 5.01 -8.72 -0.47
N PRO A 422 3.69 -8.49 -0.67
CA PRO A 422 2.96 -9.12 -1.76
C PRO A 422 3.51 -8.64 -3.11
N ARG A 423 3.71 -9.60 -4.04
CA ARG A 423 4.30 -9.44 -5.38
C ARG A 423 3.98 -8.09 -6.02
N CYS A 424 4.97 -7.20 -6.09
CA CYS A 424 4.87 -6.06 -6.99
C CYS A 424 4.97 -6.57 -8.43
N SER A 425 3.99 -6.23 -9.27
CA SER A 425 3.92 -6.61 -10.70
C SER A 425 5.03 -5.98 -11.57
N PHE A 426 5.87 -5.14 -10.98
CA PHE A 426 6.98 -4.44 -11.63
C PHE A 426 8.29 -5.21 -11.58
N CYS A 427 8.75 -5.55 -10.37
CA CYS A 427 10.04 -6.18 -10.13
C CYS A 427 9.92 -7.58 -9.51
N SER A 428 8.70 -8.09 -9.26
CA SER A 428 8.48 -9.31 -8.47
C SER A 428 9.15 -9.26 -7.08
N GLY A 429 9.41 -8.04 -6.61
CA GLY A 429 10.07 -7.71 -5.34
C GLY A 429 11.57 -7.43 -5.45
N TRP A 430 12.27 -7.86 -6.50
CA TRP A 430 13.72 -7.65 -6.62
C TRP A 430 14.23 -7.81 -8.05
N SER A 431 15.41 -7.27 -8.34
CA SER A 431 16.11 -7.56 -9.60
C SER A 431 17.56 -7.94 -9.32
N GLY A 432 18.07 -8.90 -10.10
CA GLY A 432 19.48 -9.28 -10.05
C GLY A 432 20.30 -8.42 -11.01
N GLN A 433 21.55 -8.14 -10.63
CA GLN A 433 22.55 -7.71 -11.60
C GLN A 433 22.62 -8.74 -12.73
N ARG A 434 22.83 -8.25 -13.95
CA ARG A 434 23.10 -9.10 -15.11
C ARG A 434 24.29 -10.03 -14.82
N LEU A 435 24.10 -11.31 -15.07
CA LEU A 435 25.13 -12.32 -14.89
C LEU A 435 26.22 -12.20 -15.95
N THR A 436 27.47 -12.47 -15.56
CA THR A 436 28.53 -12.75 -16.54
C THR A 436 28.25 -14.05 -17.29
N GLU A 437 28.94 -14.28 -18.41
CA GLU A 437 28.81 -15.52 -19.19
C GLU A 437 29.12 -16.77 -18.34
N GLU A 438 30.15 -16.70 -17.50
CA GLU A 438 30.50 -17.75 -16.54
C GLU A 438 29.40 -17.98 -15.49
N GLN A 439 28.87 -16.90 -14.90
CA GLN A 439 27.77 -16.97 -13.94
C GLN A 439 26.50 -17.54 -14.55
N TYR A 440 26.18 -17.17 -15.79
CA TYR A 440 25.00 -17.66 -16.49
C TYR A 440 25.12 -19.15 -16.86
N ALA A 441 26.28 -19.58 -17.36
CA ALA A 441 26.56 -20.98 -17.62
C ALA A 441 26.45 -21.82 -16.33
N HIS A 442 26.97 -21.31 -15.22
CA HIS A 442 26.83 -21.92 -13.90
C HIS A 442 25.35 -22.02 -13.47
N TYR A 443 24.58 -20.93 -13.61
CA TYR A 443 23.15 -20.90 -13.31
C TYR A 443 22.36 -21.97 -14.09
N LEU A 444 22.57 -22.06 -15.41
CA LEU A 444 21.92 -23.07 -16.24
C LEU A 444 22.29 -24.49 -15.80
N SER A 445 23.57 -24.74 -15.51
CA SER A 445 24.01 -26.05 -15.06
C SER A 445 23.32 -26.48 -13.76
N ALA A 446 23.28 -25.59 -12.75
CA ALA A 446 22.71 -25.87 -11.44
C ALA A 446 21.18 -26.07 -11.49
N THR A 447 20.47 -25.22 -12.25
CA THR A 447 19.00 -25.29 -12.36
C THR A 447 18.52 -26.50 -13.17
N VAL A 448 19.24 -26.90 -14.21
CA VAL A 448 18.89 -28.09 -15.02
C VAL A 448 19.06 -29.39 -14.21
N THR A 449 20.11 -29.53 -13.39
CA THR A 449 20.31 -30.73 -12.54
C THR A 449 19.29 -30.88 -11.41
N SER A 450 18.65 -29.77 -11.00
CA SER A 450 17.75 -29.75 -9.83
C SER A 450 16.28 -30.06 -10.13
N ARG A 451 15.88 -30.15 -11.41
CA ARG A 451 14.51 -30.54 -11.76
C ARG A 451 14.38 -32.07 -11.66
N PRO A 452 13.49 -32.60 -10.79
CA PRO A 452 13.16 -34.01 -10.85
C PRO A 452 12.61 -34.32 -12.24
N ALA A 453 13.04 -35.43 -12.84
CA ALA A 453 12.46 -35.91 -14.10
C ALA A 453 10.94 -36.01 -13.91
N ALA A 454 10.19 -35.26 -14.71
CA ALA A 454 8.73 -35.33 -14.69
C ALA A 454 8.29 -36.78 -15.01
N PRO A 455 7.27 -37.32 -14.32
CA PRO A 455 6.77 -38.67 -14.60
C PRO A 455 6.15 -38.80 -16.00
#